data_AF-A0A370IFX2-F1
#
_entry.id   AF-A0A370IFX2-F1
#
_cell.length_a   1.000
_cell.length_b   1.000
_cell.length_c   1.000
_cell.angle_alpha   90.00
_cell.angle_beta   90.00
_cell.angle_gamma   90.00
#
_symmetry.space_group_name_H-M   'P 1'
#
loop_
_entity.id
_entity.type
_entity.pdbx_description
1 polymer ?
#
loop_
_entity_poly.entity_id
_entity_poly.type
_entity_poly.pdbx_seq_one_letter_code
_entity_poly.pdbx_strand_id
1 'polypeptide(L)'
;MAPEDDVEVVIDETREKGDEIVNIRILSVLKSEKSPEGVKYRFQYGKKRAENPILRYDNQHGVHERHDGGSVEEIDSPGVKPLLQRFLDEAGIDL
;
A
#
# COMPACT_ATOMS: atom_id res chain seq x y z
N MET A 1 -18.60 -8.03 -18.98
CA MET A 1 -17.49 -7.10 -18.71
C MET A 1 -18.11 -5.88 -18.04
N ALA A 2 -17.86 -5.69 -16.75
CA ALA A 2 -18.22 -4.44 -16.07
C ALA A 2 -17.29 -3.35 -16.60
N PRO A 3 -17.75 -2.09 -16.72
CA PRO A 3 -16.93 -1.02 -17.27
C PRO A 3 -15.67 -0.86 -16.43
N GLU A 4 -14.56 -0.66 -17.12
CA GLU A 4 -13.22 -0.51 -16.53
C GLU A 4 -13.02 0.90 -15.91
N ASP A 5 -14.08 1.72 -15.89
CA ASP A 5 -14.15 3.13 -15.50
C ASP A 5 -14.33 3.38 -13.98
N ASP A 6 -14.42 2.34 -13.16
CA ASP A 6 -14.73 2.44 -11.73
C ASP A 6 -13.50 2.49 -10.80
N VAL A 7 -12.32 2.78 -11.36
CA VAL A 7 -11.05 2.88 -10.63
C VAL A 7 -10.33 4.19 -10.99
N GLU A 8 -10.13 5.04 -9.99
CA GLU A 8 -9.37 6.28 -10.13
C GLU A 8 -8.03 6.15 -9.39
N VAL A 9 -6.94 6.51 -10.06
CA VAL A 9 -5.62 6.59 -9.43
C VAL A 9 -5.53 7.91 -8.65
N VAL A 10 -5.47 7.82 -7.33
CA VAL A 10 -5.35 8.98 -6.44
C VAL A 10 -3.88 9.33 -6.22
N ILE A 11 -3.04 8.31 -5.98
CA ILE A 11 -1.59 8.45 -5.84
C ILE A 11 -0.92 7.27 -6.56
N ASP A 12 0.12 7.57 -7.32
CA ASP A 12 1.07 6.58 -7.86
C ASP A 12 2.46 7.23 -7.86
N GLU A 13 3.16 7.11 -6.74
CA GLU A 13 4.48 7.71 -6.54
C GLU A 13 5.54 6.63 -6.34
N THR A 14 6.71 6.85 -6.94
CA THR A 14 7.90 6.04 -6.70
C THR A 14 9.06 6.95 -6.36
N ARG A 15 9.73 6.67 -5.24
CA ARG A 15 10.94 7.36 -4.80
C ARG A 15 12.08 6.37 -4.67
N GLU A 16 13.27 6.81 -5.05
CA GLU A 16 14.47 5.98 -5.03
C GLU A 16 15.61 6.71 -4.32
N LYS A 17 16.38 5.98 -3.50
CA LYS A 17 17.56 6.51 -2.80
C LYS A 17 18.64 5.44 -2.74
N GLY A 18 19.71 5.61 -3.52
CA GLY A 18 20.74 4.56 -3.63
C GLY A 18 20.13 3.24 -4.11
N ASP A 19 20.28 2.18 -3.32
CA ASP A 19 19.67 0.86 -3.54
C ASP A 19 18.27 0.70 -2.95
N GLU A 20 17.68 1.75 -2.38
CA GLU A 20 16.36 1.72 -1.76
C GLU A 20 15.30 2.24 -2.72
N ILE A 21 14.10 1.66 -2.62
CA ILE A 21 12.93 2.06 -3.39
C ILE A 21 11.69 2.07 -2.50
N VAL A 22 10.88 3.11 -2.66
CA VAL A 22 9.57 3.27 -2.04
C VAL A 22 8.54 3.43 -3.15
N ASN A 23 7.46 2.64 -3.12
CA ASN A 23 6.31 2.77 -4.00
C ASN A 23 5.06 3.02 -3.16
N ILE A 24 4.30 4.05 -3.50
CA ILE A 24 3.07 4.45 -2.83
C ILE A 24 1.99 4.50 -3.88
N ARG A 25 1.01 3.60 -3.77
CA ARG A 25 -0.13 3.57 -4.67
C ARG A 25 -1.43 3.60 -3.88
N ILE A 26 -2.32 4.51 -4.25
CA ILE A 26 -3.67 4.65 -3.70
C ILE A 26 -4.66 4.76 -4.85
N LEU A 27 -5.69 3.93 -4.82
CA LEU A 27 -6.76 3.87 -5.79
C LEU A 27 -8.09 4.14 -5.09
N SER A 28 -8.91 5.02 -5.65
CA SER A 28 -10.33 5.09 -5.33
C SER A 28 -11.03 4.02 -6.16
N VAL A 29 -11.85 3.20 -5.51
CA VAL A 29 -12.58 2.10 -6.14
C VAL A 29 -14.03 2.09 -5.67
N LEU A 30 -14.94 1.49 -6.44
CA LEU A 30 -16.29 1.25 -5.94
C LEU A 30 -16.27 0.45 -4.62
N LYS A 31 -17.14 0.88 -3.71
CA LYS A 31 -17.37 0.16 -2.45
C LYS A 31 -17.88 -1.25 -2.73
N SER A 32 -17.29 -2.23 -2.08
CA SER A 32 -17.64 -3.65 -2.19
C SER A 32 -17.32 -4.37 -0.88
N GLU A 33 -17.73 -5.63 -0.74
CA GLU A 33 -17.39 -6.44 0.44
C GLU A 33 -15.87 -6.53 0.68
N LYS A 34 -15.07 -6.52 -0.40
CA LYS A 34 -13.60 -6.54 -0.34
C LYS A 34 -12.96 -5.15 -0.24
N SER A 35 -13.74 -4.09 -0.34
CA SER A 35 -13.24 -2.70 -0.27
C SER A 35 -14.36 -1.82 0.28
N PRO A 36 -14.76 -2.02 1.56
CA PRO A 36 -15.91 -1.33 2.14
C PRO A 36 -15.70 0.19 2.22
N GLU A 37 -14.44 0.62 2.33
CA GLU A 37 -14.03 2.02 2.34
C GLU A 37 -14.00 2.65 0.93
N GLY A 38 -14.07 1.83 -0.13
CA GLY A 38 -13.95 2.32 -1.52
C GLY A 38 -12.54 2.74 -1.87
N VAL A 39 -11.53 2.11 -1.25
CA VAL A 39 -10.12 2.43 -1.47
C VAL A 39 -9.28 1.16 -1.51
N LYS A 40 -8.32 1.14 -2.43
CA LYS A 40 -7.23 0.16 -2.43
C LYS A 40 -5.90 0.86 -2.31
N TYR A 41 -4.96 0.27 -1.60
CA TYR A 41 -3.62 0.81 -1.49
C TYR A 41 -2.56 -0.28 -1.52
N ARG A 42 -1.35 0.14 -1.88
CA ARG A 42 -0.11 -0.61 -1.72
C ARG A 42 1.01 0.37 -1.42
N PHE A 43 1.60 0.26 -0.25
CA PHE A 43 2.82 0.95 0.14
C PHE A 43 3.92 -0.07 0.26
N GLN A 44 5.04 0.14 -0.41
CA GLN A 44 6.12 -0.84 -0.46
C GLN A 44 7.46 -0.15 -0.26
N TYR A 45 8.27 -0.67 0.64
CA TYR A 45 9.64 -0.27 0.87
C TYR A 45 10.57 -1.49 0.77
N GLY A 46 11.68 -1.34 0.06
CA GLY A 46 12.66 -2.43 -0.07
C GLY A 46 13.91 -2.03 -0.84
N LYS A 47 14.71 -3.05 -1.19
CA LYS A 47 15.86 -2.87 -2.06
C LYS A 47 15.47 -2.97 -3.53
N LYS A 48 16.10 -2.17 -4.37
CA LYS A 48 15.96 -2.24 -5.83
C LYS A 48 16.31 -3.66 -6.28
N ARG A 49 15.50 -4.22 -7.19
CA ARG A 49 15.66 -5.55 -7.77
C ARG A 49 15.57 -6.72 -6.76
N ALA A 50 15.22 -6.47 -5.50
CA ALA A 50 14.87 -7.55 -4.57
C ALA A 50 13.49 -8.12 -4.94
N GLU A 51 13.34 -9.44 -4.83
CA GLU A 51 12.07 -10.12 -5.08
C GLU A 51 11.02 -9.78 -4.03
N ASN A 52 11.46 -9.65 -2.76
CA ASN A 52 10.59 -9.37 -1.64
C ASN A 52 10.87 -7.96 -1.07
N PRO A 53 9.81 -7.18 -0.77
CA PRO A 53 9.98 -5.93 -0.05
C PRO A 53 10.40 -6.19 1.40
N ILE A 54 11.06 -5.19 2.00
CA ILE A 54 11.40 -5.19 3.42
C ILE A 54 10.12 -4.96 4.23
N LEU A 55 9.32 -3.96 3.81
CA LEU A 55 8.05 -3.59 4.43
C LEU A 55 7.00 -3.36 3.35
N ARG A 56 5.79 -3.90 3.52
CA ARG A 56 4.66 -3.59 2.65
C ARG A 56 3.37 -3.47 3.43
N TYR A 57 2.55 -2.49 3.08
CA TYR A 57 1.20 -2.33 3.57
C TYR A 57 0.26 -2.40 2.38
N ASP A 58 -0.74 -3.28 2.40
CA ASP A 58 -1.76 -3.31 1.36
C ASP A 58 -3.10 -3.83 1.88
N ASN A 59 -4.14 -3.73 1.05
CA ASN A 59 -5.44 -4.34 1.34
C ASN A 59 -5.93 -5.22 0.18
N GLN A 60 -5.00 -5.89 -0.51
CA GLN A 60 -5.32 -6.63 -1.73
C GLN A 60 -6.33 -7.75 -1.49
N HIS A 61 -6.29 -8.39 -0.32
CA HIS A 61 -7.17 -9.49 0.05
C HIS A 61 -8.49 -9.04 0.72
N GLY A 62 -8.72 -7.73 0.82
CA GLY A 62 -9.93 -7.14 1.43
C GLY A 62 -9.85 -6.94 2.93
N VAL A 63 -8.74 -7.35 3.55
CA VAL A 63 -8.30 -6.98 4.90
C VAL A 63 -7.04 -6.14 4.79
N HIS A 64 -6.72 -5.35 5.81
CA HIS A 64 -5.50 -4.54 5.83
C HIS A 64 -4.35 -5.39 6.34
N GLU A 65 -3.29 -5.48 5.56
CA GLU A 65 -2.15 -6.35 5.86
C GLU A 65 -0.87 -5.52 5.99
N ARG A 66 -0.10 -5.82 7.03
CA ARG A 66 1.30 -5.42 7.19
C ARG A 66 2.17 -6.63 6.89
N HIS A 67 3.06 -6.46 5.92
CA HIS A 67 4.07 -7.43 5.54
C HIS A 67 5.44 -6.94 5.99
N ASP A 68 6.19 -7.79 6.67
CA ASP A 68 7.54 -7.52 7.15
C ASP A 68 8.43 -8.71 6.77
N GLY A 69 9.18 -8.54 5.68
CA GLY A 69 9.88 -9.62 5.02
C GLY A 69 8.95 -10.80 4.68
N GLY A 70 9.07 -11.90 5.43
CA GLY A 70 8.26 -13.12 5.26
C GLY A 70 7.03 -13.22 6.15
N SER A 71 6.82 -12.28 7.07
CA SER A 71 5.69 -12.29 8.00
C SER A 71 4.54 -11.44 7.47
N VAL A 72 3.30 -11.86 7.72
CA VAL A 72 2.09 -11.14 7.35
C VAL A 72 1.18 -11.06 8.57
N GLU A 73 0.71 -9.86 8.88
CA GLU A 73 -0.20 -9.57 9.98
C GLU A 73 -1.39 -8.78 9.47
N GLU A 74 -2.60 -9.22 9.82
CA GLU A 74 -3.80 -8.39 9.65
C GLU A 74 -3.77 -7.27 10.69
N ILE A 75 -4.06 -6.04 10.26
CA ILE A 75 -4.04 -4.84 11.11
C ILE A 75 -5.36 -4.09 11.03
N ASP A 76 -5.74 -3.41 12.10
CA ASP A 76 -6.85 -2.46 12.05
C ASP A 76 -6.48 -1.21 11.23
N SER A 77 -7.46 -0.68 10.50
CA SER A 77 -7.32 0.54 9.70
C SER A 77 -8.22 1.64 10.25
N PRO A 78 -7.65 2.74 10.79
CA PRO A 78 -8.39 3.98 10.99
C PRO A 78 -8.50 4.81 9.69
N GLY A 79 -8.12 4.23 8.55
CA GLY A 79 -8.11 4.84 7.22
C GLY A 79 -6.72 4.86 6.57
N VAL A 80 -6.69 5.10 5.26
CA VAL A 80 -5.47 5.01 4.44
C VAL A 80 -4.40 6.03 4.81
N LYS A 81 -4.77 7.26 5.18
CA LYS A 81 -3.81 8.30 5.54
C LYS A 81 -3.01 7.97 6.82
N PRO A 82 -3.64 7.57 7.94
CA PRO A 82 -2.91 7.04 9.09
C PRO A 82 -2.01 5.83 8.77
N LEU A 83 -2.47 4.91 7.91
CA LEU A 83 -1.67 3.76 7.49
C LEU A 83 -0.44 4.18 6.68
N LEU A 84 -0.59 5.15 5.77
CA LEU A 84 0.53 5.71 5.03
C LEU A 84 1.54 6.36 5.98
N GLN A 85 1.08 7.14 6.96
CA GLN A 85 1.97 7.76 7.94
C GLN A 85 2.74 6.72 8.77
N ARG A 86 2.05 5.66 9.22
CA ARG A 86 2.68 4.55 9.94
C ARG A 86 3.71 3.83 9.08
N PHE A 87 3.39 3.56 7.82
CA PHE A 87 4.31 2.94 6.87
C PHE A 87 5.59 3.77 6.69
N LEU A 88 5.46 5.09 6.54
CA LEU A 88 6.60 5.99 6.36
C LEU A 88 7.50 6.06 7.59
N ASP A 89 6.89 6.11 8.79
CA ASP A 89 7.61 6.08 10.07
C ASP A 89 8.41 4.77 10.23
N GLU A 90 7.76 3.62 10.00
CA GLU A 90 8.43 2.31 10.08
C GLU A 90 9.51 2.12 9.01
N ALA A 91 9.32 2.68 7.81
CA ALA A 91 10.31 2.64 6.74
C ALA A 91 11.46 3.64 6.97
N GLY A 92 11.36 4.55 7.94
CA GLY A 92 12.33 5.62 8.16
C GLY A 92 12.39 6.62 7.00
N ILE A 93 11.26 6.87 6.33
CA ILE A 93 11.13 7.74 5.17
C ILE A 93 10.42 9.04 5.57
N ASP A 94 11.09 10.16 5.33
CA ASP A 94 10.48 11.49 5.42
C ASP A 94 9.97 11.87 4.02
N LEU A 95 8.66 12.13 3.87
CA LEU A 95 8.04 12.49 2.58
C LEU A 95 7.91 13.98 2.35
#